data_AF-A0A9C6UAE9-F1
#
_entry.id   AF-A0A9C6UAE9-F1
#
_cell.length_a   1.000
_cell.length_b   1.000
_cell.length_c   1.000
_cell.angle_alpha   90.00
_cell.angle_beta   90.00
_cell.angle_gamma   90.00
#
_symmetry.space_group_name_H-M   'P 1'
#
loop_
_entity.id
_entity.type
_entity.pdbx_description
1 polymer ?
#
loop_
_entity_poly.entity_id
_entity_poly.type
_entity_poly.pdbx_seq_one_letter_code
_entity_poly.pdbx_strand_id
1 'polypeptide(L)'
;MMATRLELFAYFSEMLLKTEKLQIVTNVTDEIRESTFHGQGSALDNVSCASMEEADGRIFLHAKDMAVHGSKSIIIRCSDTDIVVLAVSFFHDLQQQGLKESWLAVLRCRVK
;
A
#
# COMPACT_ATOMS: atom_id res chain seq x y z
N MET A 1 17.40 -17.22 3.23
CA MET A 1 16.23 -18.08 3.46
C MET A 1 15.04 -17.32 2.89
N MET A 2 14.44 -17.77 1.79
CA MET A 2 13.29 -17.07 1.20
C MET A 2 12.03 -17.48 1.97
N ALA A 3 11.37 -16.51 2.60
CA ALA A 3 10.07 -16.73 3.23
C ALA A 3 9.06 -17.10 2.13
N THR A 4 8.27 -18.14 2.38
CA THR A 4 7.19 -18.53 1.47
C THR A 4 6.08 -17.49 1.48
N ARG A 5 5.28 -17.44 0.41
CA ARG A 5 4.14 -16.52 0.28
C ARG A 5 3.18 -16.64 1.49
N LEU A 6 3.02 -17.85 2.03
CA LEU A 6 2.15 -18.12 3.18
C LEU A 6 2.71 -17.55 4.49
N GLU A 7 4.03 -17.68 4.71
CA GLU A 7 4.72 -17.15 5.88
C GLU A 7 4.71 -15.62 5.89
N LEU A 8 4.85 -14.99 4.72
CA LEU A 8 4.68 -13.55 4.54
C LEU A 8 3.27 -13.09 4.94
N PHE A 9 2.22 -13.79 4.50
CA PHE A 9 0.85 -13.43 4.87
C PHE A 9 0.58 -13.57 6.38
N ALA A 10 1.05 -14.65 7.00
CA ALA A 10 0.88 -14.85 8.44
C ALA A 10 1.55 -13.73 9.24
N TYR A 11 2.79 -13.37 8.86
CA TYR A 11 3.53 -12.29 9.49
C TYR A 11 2.83 -10.93 9.33
N PHE A 12 2.40 -10.57 8.12
CA PHE A 12 1.68 -9.32 7.89
C PHE A 12 0.35 -9.25 8.66
N SER A 13 -0.37 -10.36 8.76
CA SER A 13 -1.64 -10.46 9.50
C SER A 13 -1.48 -10.14 10.99
N GLU A 14 -0.42 -10.64 11.63
CA GLU A 14 -0.13 -10.35 13.04
C GLU A 14 0.32 -8.92 13.28
N MET A 15 0.99 -8.30 12.30
CA MET A 15 1.49 -6.94 12.41
C MET A 15 0.37 -5.89 12.25
N LEU A 16 -0.64 -6.17 11.42
CA LEU A 16 -1.81 -5.28 11.23
C LEU A 16 -2.61 -5.01 12.50
N LEU A 17 -2.64 -5.96 13.43
CA LEU A 17 -3.34 -5.83 14.71
C LEU A 17 -2.58 -4.93 15.70
N LYS A 18 -1.35 -4.52 15.39
CA LYS A 18 -0.46 -3.81 16.31
C LYS A 18 -0.32 -2.31 16.00
N THR A 19 -0.92 -1.78 14.93
CA THR A 19 -0.60 -0.42 14.46
C THR A 19 -1.74 0.58 14.59
N GLU A 20 -1.52 1.64 15.37
CA GLU A 20 -2.37 2.83 15.40
C GLU A 20 -1.69 3.99 14.66
N LYS A 21 -2.49 4.79 13.93
CA LYS A 21 -2.10 6.01 13.17
C LYS A 21 -1.16 5.81 11.97
N LEU A 22 -1.54 4.94 11.03
CA LEU A 22 -0.88 4.85 9.72
C LEU A 22 -1.66 5.61 8.66
N GLN A 23 -0.94 6.18 7.70
CA GLN A 23 -1.54 6.70 6.49
C GLN A 23 -1.83 5.56 5.53
N ILE A 24 -3.01 5.54 4.95
CA ILE A 24 -3.54 4.43 4.16
C ILE A 24 -3.50 4.79 2.69
N VAL A 25 -3.05 3.86 1.84
CA VAL A 25 -3.32 3.86 0.40
C VAL A 25 -4.06 2.57 0.07
N THR A 26 -5.15 2.67 -0.69
CA THR A 26 -6.00 1.53 -1.03
C THR A 26 -6.56 1.67 -2.43
N ASN A 27 -6.82 0.54 -3.08
CA ASN A 27 -7.78 0.52 -4.19
C ASN A 27 -9.20 0.26 -3.65
N VAL A 28 -10.18 0.97 -4.20
CA VAL A 28 -11.60 0.68 -4.07
C VAL A 28 -12.14 0.64 -5.48
N THR A 29 -12.56 -0.54 -5.94
CA THR A 29 -12.91 -0.81 -7.34
C THR A 29 -11.77 -0.41 -8.29
N ASP A 30 -12.01 0.59 -9.12
CA ASP A 30 -11.15 1.21 -10.13
C ASP A 30 -10.52 2.52 -9.64
N GLU A 31 -10.78 2.94 -8.40
CA GLU A 31 -10.22 4.17 -7.83
C GLU A 31 -9.11 3.87 -6.81
N ILE A 32 -8.02 4.64 -6.83
CA ILE A 32 -7.07 4.68 -5.72
C ILE A 32 -7.49 5.78 -4.74
N ARG A 33 -7.46 5.45 -3.45
CA ARG A 33 -7.72 6.39 -2.36
C ARG A 33 -6.57 6.38 -1.39
N GLU A 34 -6.16 7.56 -0.97
CA GLU A 34 -5.16 7.72 0.05
C GLU A 34 -5.60 8.67 1.14
N SER A 35 -5.12 8.42 2.36
CA SER A 35 -5.37 9.31 3.49
C SER A 35 -4.42 10.50 3.42
N THR A 36 -4.97 11.70 3.48
CA THR A 36 -4.23 12.96 3.39
C THR A 36 -3.23 13.12 4.54
N PHE A 37 -1.99 13.50 4.23
CA PHE A 37 -1.04 13.98 5.24
C PHE A 37 -1.21 15.49 5.42
N HIS A 38 -1.43 15.96 6.65
CA HIS A 38 -1.41 17.40 6.97
C HIS A 38 -2.28 18.32 6.08
N GLY A 39 -3.34 17.80 5.46
CA GLY A 39 -4.24 18.58 4.60
C GLY A 39 -3.67 18.99 3.24
N GLN A 40 -2.48 18.48 2.85
CA GLN A 40 -1.99 18.58 1.48
C GLN A 40 -2.55 17.40 0.68
N GLY A 41 -3.40 17.71 -0.30
CA GLY A 41 -3.91 16.73 -1.26
C GLY A 41 -2.78 16.10 -2.05
N SER A 42 -2.97 14.86 -2.47
CA SER A 42 -2.00 14.16 -3.31
C SER A 42 -2.04 14.71 -4.73
N ALA A 43 -0.90 14.75 -5.40
CA ALA A 43 -0.84 15.13 -6.81
C ALA A 43 -1.61 14.16 -7.72
N LEU A 44 -1.99 12.99 -7.19
CA LEU A 44 -2.66 11.90 -7.88
C LEU A 44 -4.13 11.74 -7.47
N ASP A 45 -4.70 12.68 -6.72
CA ASP A 45 -6.12 12.65 -6.32
C ASP A 45 -7.03 12.51 -7.56
N ASN A 46 -7.96 11.54 -7.53
CA ASN A 46 -8.93 11.18 -8.58
C ASN A 46 -8.39 10.50 -9.84
N VAL A 47 -7.19 9.92 -9.78
CA VAL A 47 -6.68 9.12 -10.90
C VAL A 47 -7.22 7.68 -10.80
N SER A 48 -8.06 7.27 -11.77
CA SER A 48 -8.61 5.92 -11.85
C SER A 48 -7.69 4.93 -12.58
N CYS A 49 -7.97 3.64 -12.37
CA CYS A 49 -7.28 2.51 -12.96
C CYS A 49 -8.16 1.90 -14.06
N ALA A 50 -7.61 1.59 -15.22
CA ALA A 50 -8.35 0.90 -16.29
C ALA A 50 -8.33 -0.64 -16.13
N SER A 51 -7.44 -1.19 -15.29
CA SER A 51 -7.35 -2.64 -15.01
C SER A 51 -6.82 -2.93 -13.59
N MET A 52 -6.96 -4.19 -13.14
CA MET A 52 -6.39 -4.65 -11.86
C MET A 52 -4.86 -4.57 -11.82
N GLU A 53 -4.15 -4.95 -12.90
CA GLU A 53 -2.68 -4.85 -12.95
C GLU A 53 -2.20 -3.40 -12.89
N GLU A 54 -2.93 -2.50 -13.54
CA GLU A 54 -2.66 -1.06 -13.45
C GLU A 54 -2.95 -0.52 -12.05
N ALA A 55 -3.97 -1.05 -11.36
CA ALA A 55 -4.30 -0.67 -9.99
C ALA A 55 -3.16 -0.98 -9.02
N ASP A 56 -2.52 -2.15 -9.16
CA ASP A 56 -1.36 -2.53 -8.35
C ASP A 56 -0.18 -1.55 -8.57
N GLY A 57 0.13 -1.22 -9.83
CA GLY A 57 1.16 -0.23 -10.15
C GLY A 57 0.84 1.17 -9.62
N ARG A 58 -0.43 1.60 -9.72
CA ARG A 58 -0.88 2.92 -9.25
C ARG A 58 -0.82 3.02 -7.72
N ILE A 59 -1.15 1.95 -6.98
CA ILE A 59 -0.97 1.93 -5.52
C ILE A 59 0.46 2.34 -5.12
N PHE A 60 1.49 1.86 -5.84
CA PHE A 60 2.88 2.23 -5.55
C PHE A 60 3.26 3.63 -6.01
N LEU A 61 2.61 4.15 -7.06
CA LEU A 61 2.76 5.53 -7.48
C LEU A 61 2.25 6.49 -6.39
N HIS A 62 1.07 6.19 -5.84
CA HIS A 62 0.48 6.91 -4.70
C HIS A 62 1.31 6.76 -3.43
N ALA A 63 1.77 5.54 -3.09
CA ALA A 63 2.68 5.32 -1.97
C ALA A 63 3.97 6.16 -2.07
N LYS A 64 4.51 6.31 -3.29
CA LYS A 64 5.67 7.15 -3.57
C LYS A 64 5.35 8.62 -3.38
N ASP A 65 4.23 9.09 -3.90
CA ASP A 65 3.78 10.47 -3.73
C ASP A 65 3.62 10.82 -2.24
N MET A 66 2.96 9.96 -1.48
CA MET A 66 2.83 10.08 -0.02
C MET A 66 4.20 10.17 0.66
N ALA A 67 5.16 9.30 0.30
CA ALA A 67 6.50 9.31 0.86
C ALA A 67 7.23 10.64 0.58
N VAL A 68 7.17 11.13 -0.66
CA VAL A 68 7.73 12.42 -1.09
C VAL A 68 7.11 13.58 -0.29
N HIS A 69 5.81 13.51 -0.03
CA HIS A 69 5.07 14.50 0.78
C HIS A 69 5.23 14.30 2.30
N GLY A 70 6.16 13.44 2.73
CA GLY A 70 6.60 13.37 4.12
C GLY A 70 5.98 12.24 4.93
N SER A 71 5.14 11.39 4.33
CA SER A 71 4.65 10.17 4.97
C SER A 71 5.81 9.28 5.39
N LYS A 72 5.88 8.97 6.68
CA LYS A 72 6.94 8.12 7.25
C LYS A 72 6.52 6.67 7.41
N SER A 73 5.22 6.41 7.52
CA SER A 73 4.68 5.07 7.67
C SER A 73 3.36 4.98 6.91
N ILE A 74 3.28 4.04 5.97
CA ILE A 74 2.08 3.84 5.13
C ILE A 74 1.57 2.41 5.24
N ILE A 75 0.26 2.22 5.06
CA ILE A 75 -0.37 0.92 4.90
C ILE A 75 -1.01 0.82 3.52
N ILE A 76 -0.56 -0.16 2.75
CA ILE A 76 -1.12 -0.55 1.47
C ILE A 76 -2.24 -1.55 1.72
N ARG A 77 -3.46 -1.22 1.29
CA ARG A 77 -4.62 -2.11 1.31
C ARG A 77 -4.94 -2.53 -0.11
N CYS A 78 -4.91 -3.84 -0.36
CA CYS A 78 -5.31 -4.40 -1.65
C CYS A 78 -6.03 -5.73 -1.43
N SER A 79 -6.92 -6.11 -2.35
CA SER A 79 -7.53 -7.45 -2.35
C SER A 79 -6.68 -8.48 -3.09
N ASP A 80 -5.74 -8.03 -3.92
CA ASP A 80 -4.79 -8.90 -4.62
C ASP A 80 -3.62 -9.29 -3.71
N THR A 81 -3.14 -10.52 -3.87
CA THR A 81 -2.00 -11.07 -3.16
C THR A 81 -0.67 -10.76 -3.84
N ASP A 82 -0.67 -10.50 -5.14
CA ASP A 82 0.57 -10.29 -5.92
C ASP A 82 1.21 -8.92 -5.61
N ILE A 83 0.42 -8.00 -5.05
CA ILE A 83 0.88 -6.72 -4.47
C ILE A 83 2.02 -6.88 -3.45
N VAL A 84 2.14 -8.04 -2.78
CA VAL A 84 3.22 -8.30 -1.82
C VAL A 84 4.58 -8.32 -2.50
N VAL A 85 4.66 -8.92 -3.69
CA VAL A 85 5.92 -8.98 -4.46
C VAL A 85 6.34 -7.57 -4.87
N LEU A 86 5.38 -6.77 -5.31
CA LEU A 86 5.61 -5.38 -5.66
C LEU A 86 6.02 -4.56 -4.43
N ALA A 87 5.39 -4.76 -3.28
CA ALA A 87 5.74 -4.03 -2.07
C ALA A 87 7.17 -4.28 -1.63
N VAL A 88 7.62 -5.53 -1.66
CA VAL A 88 9.01 -5.87 -1.35
C VAL A 88 9.97 -5.24 -2.38
N SER A 89 9.60 -5.28 -3.67
CA SER A 89 10.43 -4.75 -4.76
C SER A 89 10.59 -3.23 -4.69
N PHE A 90 9.51 -2.50 -4.41
CA PHE A 90 9.52 -1.03 -4.38
C PHE A 90 9.88 -0.45 -3.01
N PHE A 91 9.95 -1.24 -1.94
CA PHE A 91 10.19 -0.72 -0.60
C PHE A 91 11.50 0.07 -0.51
N HIS A 92 12.57 -0.42 -1.11
CA HIS A 92 13.85 0.27 -1.13
C HIS A 92 13.76 1.66 -1.79
N ASP A 93 13.02 1.77 -2.89
CA ASP A 93 12.84 3.04 -3.60
C ASP A 93 11.99 4.02 -2.79
N LEU A 94 10.95 3.51 -2.11
CA LEU A 94 10.14 4.31 -1.19
C LEU A 94 10.94 4.80 0.01
N GLN A 95 11.88 3.99 0.51
CA GLN A 95 12.79 4.40 1.59
C GLN A 95 13.68 5.57 1.17
N GLN A 96 14.15 5.60 -0.08
CA GLN A 96 14.91 6.74 -0.61
C GLN A 96 14.07 8.02 -0.68
N GLN A 97 12.74 7.91 -0.82
CA GLN A 97 11.83 9.05 -0.74
C GLN A 97 11.49 9.46 0.69
N GLY A 98 12.05 8.77 1.70
CA GLY A 98 11.90 9.14 3.11
C GLY A 98 10.80 8.37 3.85
N LEU A 99 10.24 7.32 3.23
CA LEU A 99 9.40 6.34 3.92
C LEU A 99 10.26 5.49 4.87
N LYS A 100 9.81 5.26 6.10
CA LYS A 100 10.53 4.42 7.06
C LYS A 100 9.95 3.01 7.11
N GLU A 101 8.63 2.93 7.03
CA GLU A 101 7.88 1.70 7.21
C GLU A 101 6.76 1.60 6.19
N SER A 102 6.53 0.40 5.67
CA SER A 102 5.36 0.06 4.87
C SER A 102 4.69 -1.17 5.44
N TRP A 103 3.36 -1.14 5.45
CA TRP A 103 2.51 -2.20 5.95
C TRP A 103 1.59 -2.68 4.83
N LEU A 104 1.22 -3.95 4.87
CA LEU A 104 0.34 -4.57 3.87
C LEU A 104 -0.88 -5.16 4.56
N ALA A 105 -2.06 -4.75 4.11
CA ALA A 105 -3.34 -5.33 4.49
C ALA A 105 -4.02 -5.95 3.26
N VAL A 106 -3.91 -7.28 3.16
CA VAL A 106 -4.59 -8.03 2.10
C VAL A 106 -6.02 -8.32 2.53
N LEU A 107 -6.97 -7.70 1.83
CA LEU A 107 -8.39 -7.82 2.13
C LEU A 107 -8.94 -9.08 1.47
N ARG A 108 -9.31 -10.09 2.28
CA ARG A 108 -10.11 -11.21 1.78
C ARG A 108 -11.52 -10.73 1.49
N CYS A 109 -11.92 -10.78 0.22
CA CYS A 109 -13.31 -10.62 -0.15
C CYS A 109 -14.10 -11.79 0.47
N ARG A 110 -14.96 -11.51 1.47
CA ARG A 110 -15.98 -12.49 1.87
C ARG A 110 -17.02 -12.50 0.75
N VAL A 111 -16.96 -13.52 -0.08
CA VAL A 111 -18.10 -13.87 -0.95
C VAL A 111 -19.29 -14.10 -0.01
N LYS A 112 -20.31 -13.25 -0.11
CA LYS A 112 -21.60 -13.48 0.54
C LYS A 112 -22.34 -14.58 -0.20
#